data_AF-A0A3D1U0L4-F1
#
_entry.id   AF-A0A3D1U0L4-F1
#
_cell.length_a   1.000
_cell.length_b   1.000
_cell.length_c   1.000
_cell.angle_alpha   90.00
_cell.angle_beta   90.00
_cell.angle_gamma   90.00
#
_symmetry.space_group_name_H-M   'P 1'
#
loop_
_entity.id
_entity.type
_entity.pdbx_description
1 polymer ?
#
loop_
_entity_poly.entity_id
_entity_poly.type
_entity_poly.pdbx_seq_one_letter_code
_entity_poly.pdbx_strand_id
1 'polypeptide(L)'
;ARYREHVDAAEKLSPEEACDKFLESYLPAAAFAAPIPLARHTGIDEQLLRASLERLKEEGELKLEAVPGYKTDCYVWNSRSGSPR
;
A
#
# COMPACT_ATOMS: atom_id res chain seq x y z
N ALA A 1 30.12 -2.80 6.20
CA ALA A 1 28.68 -3.12 6.11
C ALA A 1 28.08 -2.27 5.00
N ARG A 2 27.81 -2.86 3.83
CA ARG A 2 27.53 -2.14 2.57
C ARG A 2 26.11 -1.52 2.51
N TYR A 3 25.29 -1.73 3.53
CA TYR A 3 23.88 -1.31 3.60
C TYR A 3 23.47 -0.79 4.98
N ARG A 4 24.42 -0.40 5.83
CA ARG A 4 24.13 -0.03 7.23
C ARG A 4 23.10 1.11 7.31
N GLU A 5 23.21 2.09 6.42
CA GLU A 5 22.32 3.24 6.33
C GLU A 5 20.89 2.86 5.90
N HIS A 6 20.73 1.84 5.06
CA HIS A 6 19.40 1.33 4.67
C HIS A 6 18.77 0.49 5.78
N VAL A 7 19.59 -0.23 6.54
CA VAL A 7 19.14 -0.99 7.72
C VAL A 7 18.72 -0.04 8.84
N ASP A 8 19.55 0.97 9.15
CA ASP A 8 19.24 2.00 10.15
C ASP A 8 17.99 2.82 9.78
N ALA A 9 17.74 3.05 8.49
CA ALA A 9 16.52 3.70 8.01
C ALA A 9 15.29 2.80 8.15
N ALA A 10 15.41 1.51 7.82
CA ALA A 10 14.32 0.54 7.98
C ALA A 10 13.98 0.28 9.46
N GLU A 11 14.97 0.27 10.36
CA GLU A 11 14.76 0.09 11.81
C GLU A 11 14.07 1.30 12.48
N LYS A 12 14.07 2.46 11.83
CA LYS A 12 13.42 3.67 12.35
C LYS A 12 11.98 3.86 11.88
N LEU A 13 11.52 3.08 10.90
CA LEU A 13 10.16 3.20 10.39
C LEU A 13 9.18 2.62 11.40
N SER A 14 8.13 3.39 11.69
CA SER A 14 6.97 2.82 12.36
C SER A 14 6.31 1.75 11.47
N PRO A 15 5.59 0.78 12.06
CA PRO A 15 4.82 -0.21 11.28
C PRO A 15 3.88 0.44 10.25
N GLU A 16 3.33 1.61 10.59
CA GLU A 16 2.45 2.41 9.73
C GLU A 16 3.19 2.94 8.50
N GLU A 17 4.35 3.59 8.68
CA GLU A 17 5.15 4.11 7.57
C GLU A 17 5.71 3.00 6.69
N ALA A 18 6.10 1.87 7.29
CA ALA A 18 6.56 0.70 6.54
C ALA A 18 5.44 0.13 5.66
N CYS A 19 4.21 0.08 6.19
CA CYS A 19 3.03 -0.36 5.44
C CYS A 19 2.70 0.60 4.29
N ASP A 20 2.77 1.91 4.53
CA ASP A 20 2.54 2.93 3.50
C ASP A 20 3.56 2.80 2.36
N LYS A 21 4.86 2.71 2.68
CA LYS A 21 5.94 2.51 1.70
C LYS A 21 5.81 1.21 0.93
N PHE A 22 5.37 0.15 1.59
CA PHE A 22 5.08 -1.14 0.95
C PHE A 22 3.95 -0.97 -0.08
N LEU A 23 2.84 -0.34 0.30
CA LEU A 23 1.69 -0.14 -0.59
C LEU A 23 2.02 0.76 -1.77
N GLU A 24 2.74 1.86 -1.55
CA GLU A 24 3.25 2.76 -2.61
C GLU A 24 4.12 2.01 -3.64
N SER A 25 4.91 1.03 -3.20
CA SER A 25 5.77 0.25 -4.09
C SER A 25 5.02 -0.91 -4.77
N TYR A 26 4.06 -1.50 -4.08
CA TYR A 26 3.34 -2.71 -4.50
C TYR A 26 2.19 -2.40 -5.47
N LEU A 27 1.37 -1.40 -5.14
CA LEU A 27 0.11 -1.12 -5.84
C LEU A 27 0.26 -0.70 -7.31
N PRO A 28 1.29 0.08 -7.71
CA PRO A 28 1.49 0.41 -9.12
C PRO A 28 1.66 -0.82 -10.02
N ALA A 29 2.24 -1.91 -9.49
CA ALA A 29 2.43 -3.17 -10.22
C ALA A 29 1.24 -4.14 -10.04
N ALA A 30 0.58 -4.11 -8.87
CA ALA A 30 -0.52 -5.02 -8.53
C ALA A 30 -1.89 -4.63 -9.10
N ALA A 31 -2.00 -3.42 -9.69
CA ALA A 31 -3.22 -2.79 -10.21
C ALA A 31 -4.29 -2.45 -9.16
N PHE A 32 -4.58 -3.34 -8.21
CA PHE A 32 -5.51 -3.08 -7.11
C PHE A 32 -5.14 -3.85 -5.83
N ALA A 33 -5.67 -3.41 -4.69
CA ALA A 33 -5.63 -4.11 -3.42
C ALA A 33 -7.05 -4.32 -2.85
N ALA A 34 -7.28 -5.55 -2.39
CA ALA A 34 -8.39 -5.87 -1.50
C ALA A 34 -7.81 -6.14 -0.10
N PRO A 35 -8.24 -5.42 0.97
CA PRO A 35 -7.60 -5.49 2.29
C PRO A 35 -7.51 -6.91 2.85
N ILE A 36 -8.61 -7.67 2.81
CA ILE A 36 -8.68 -9.01 3.41
C ILE A 36 -7.76 -10.02 2.68
N PRO A 37 -7.82 -10.17 1.33
CA PRO A 37 -6.87 -11.01 0.61
C PRO A 37 -5.43 -10.56 0.76
N LEU A 38 -5.17 -9.26 0.75
CA LEU A 38 -3.82 -8.72 0.82
C LEU A 38 -3.19 -8.99 2.20
N ALA A 39 -3.92 -8.73 3.30
CA ALA A 39 -3.46 -9.05 4.65
C ALA A 39 -3.12 -10.54 4.81
N ARG A 40 -3.92 -11.43 4.21
CA ARG A 40 -3.66 -12.88 4.22
C ARG A 40 -2.39 -13.26 3.45
N HIS A 41 -2.09 -12.58 2.34
CA HIS A 41 -0.91 -12.88 1.52
C HIS A 41 0.38 -12.30 2.10
N THR A 42 0.31 -11.13 2.73
CA THR A 42 1.49 -10.42 3.27
C THR A 42 1.77 -10.75 4.72
N GLY A 43 0.78 -11.25 5.46
CA GLY A 43 0.86 -11.45 6.90
C GLY A 43 0.82 -10.15 7.72
N ILE A 44 0.52 -9.02 7.06
CA ILE A 44 0.34 -7.72 7.73
C ILE A 44 -1.04 -7.70 8.39
N ASP A 45 -1.14 -7.06 9.56
CA ASP A 45 -2.42 -6.85 10.23
C ASP A 45 -3.43 -6.14 9.33
N GLU A 46 -4.67 -6.65 9.30
CA GLU A 46 -5.71 -6.11 8.42
C GLU A 46 -6.10 -4.67 8.81
N GLN A 47 -6.13 -4.34 10.10
CA GLN A 47 -6.51 -2.99 10.54
C GLN A 47 -5.43 -1.98 10.15
N LEU A 48 -4.15 -2.34 10.34
CA LEU A 48 -3.02 -1.53 9.90
C LEU A 48 -3.05 -1.31 8.38
N LEU A 49 -3.26 -2.38 7.62
CA LEU A 49 -3.33 -2.33 6.16
C LEU A 49 -4.50 -1.46 5.69
N ARG A 50 -5.66 -1.59 6.33
CA ARG A 50 -6.85 -0.77 6.02
C ARG A 50 -6.63 0.70 6.36
N ALA A 51 -5.99 1.00 7.50
CA ALA A 51 -5.66 2.37 7.88
C ALA A 51 -4.69 3.02 6.88
N SER A 52 -3.67 2.29 6.43
CA SER A 52 -2.75 2.75 5.38
C SER A 52 -3.45 2.97 4.03
N LEU A 53 -4.31 2.04 3.60
CA LEU A 53 -5.06 2.18 2.35
C LEU A 53 -6.04 3.36 2.36
N GLU A 54 -6.70 3.62 3.50
CA GLU A 54 -7.55 4.82 3.63
C GLU A 54 -6.72 6.11 3.62
N ARG A 55 -5.58 6.17 4.31
CA ARG A 55 -4.69 7.34 4.27
C ARG A 55 -4.23 7.67 2.85
N LEU A 56 -3.72 6.69 2.11
CA LEU A 56 -3.28 6.88 0.72
C LEU A 56 -4.44 7.27 -0.22
N LYS A 57 -5.66 6.82 0.07
CA LYS A 57 -6.87 7.27 -0.65
C LYS A 57 -7.23 8.71 -0.32
N GLU A 58 -7.13 9.12 0.94
CA GLU A 58 -7.36 10.51 1.37
C GLU A 58 -6.32 11.47 0.77
N GLU A 59 -5.07 11.02 0.62
CA GLU A 59 -4.00 11.75 -0.08
C GLU A 59 -4.21 11.81 -1.60
N GLY A 60 -5.14 11.03 -2.14
CA GLY A 60 -5.49 11.01 -3.56
C GLY A 60 -4.65 10.07 -4.42
N GLU A 61 -3.74 9.30 -3.80
CA GLU A 61 -2.92 8.28 -4.47
C GLU A 61 -3.74 7.04 -4.83
N LEU A 62 -4.81 6.75 -4.09
CA LEU A 62 -5.71 5.62 -4.34
C LEU A 62 -7.15 6.08 -4.58
N LYS A 63 -7.90 5.26 -5.29
CA LYS A 63 -9.37 5.38 -5.40
C LYS A 63 -10.04 4.05 -5.13
N LEU A 64 -11.26 4.08 -4.61
CA LEU A 64 -12.10 2.89 -4.55
C LEU A 64 -12.76 2.67 -5.91
N GLU A 65 -12.64 1.46 -6.44
CA GLU A 65 -13.26 1.07 -7.69
C GLU A 65 -13.79 -0.36 -7.60
N ALA A 66 -14.93 -0.60 -8.24
CA ALA A 66 -15.49 -1.93 -8.37
C ALA A 66 -14.66 -2.74 -9.38
N VAL A 67 -13.96 -3.77 -8.90
CA VAL A 67 -13.15 -4.66 -9.74
C VAL A 67 -13.93 -5.93 -10.08
N PRO A 68 -14.01 -6.34 -11.36
CA PRO A 68 -14.68 -7.57 -11.75
C PRO A 68 -14.15 -8.79 -10.98
N GLY A 69 -15.05 -9.56 -10.37
CA GLY A 69 -14.70 -10.75 -9.58
C GLY A 69 -14.54 -10.50 -8.08
N TYR A 70 -14.58 -9.24 -7.62
CA TYR A 70 -14.62 -8.89 -6.20
C TYR A 70 -16.01 -8.42 -5.80
N LYS A 71 -16.47 -8.87 -4.62
CA LYS A 71 -17.79 -8.50 -4.08
C LYS A 71 -17.81 -7.10 -3.45
N THR A 72 -16.64 -6.51 -3.22
CA THR A 72 -16.46 -5.22 -2.57
C THR A 72 -15.53 -4.36 -3.41
N ASP A 73 -15.64 -3.04 -3.26
CA ASP A 73 -14.71 -2.11 -3.87
C ASP A 73 -13.27 -2.41 -3.46
N CYS A 74 -12.36 -2.27 -4.41
CA CYS A 74 -10.93 -2.44 -4.21
C CYS A 74 -10.23 -1.10 -4.31
N TYR A 75 -9.09 -0.97 -3.63
CA TYR A 75 -8.24 0.21 -3.72
C TYR A 75 -7.39 0.09 -4.98
N VAL A 76 -7.57 0.99 -5.92
CA VAL A 76 -6.87 1.02 -7.21
C VAL A 76 -5.91 2.20 -7.20
N TRP A 77 -4.68 1.98 -7.70
CA TRP A 77 -3.69 3.05 -7.84
C TRP A 77 -4.21 4.14 -8.77
N ASN A 78 -4.21 5.39 -8.30
CA ASN A 78 -4.61 6.53 -9.09
C ASN A 78 -3.41 6.96 -9.94
N SER A 79 -3.35 6.52 -11.19
CA SER A 79 -2.28 6.89 -12.15
C SER A 79 -2.17 8.40 -12.47
N ARG A 80 -2.98 9.24 -11.82
CA ARG A 80 -2.93 10.70 -11.90
C ARG A 80 -1.93 11.34 -10.94
N SER A 81 -1.53 10.66 -9.85
CA SER A 81 -0.38 11.09 -9.06
C SER A 81 0.89 10.66 -9.80
N GLY A 82 1.62 11.66 -10.28
CA GLY A 82 2.59 11.49 -11.35
C GLY A 82 3.73 10.54 -10.99
N SER A 83 4.09 9.67 -11.94
CA SER A 83 5.47 9.21 -12.03
C SER A 83 6.36 10.43 -12.32
N PRO A 84 7.35 10.79 -11.48
CA PRO A 84 8.51 11.45 -12.02
C PRO A 84 9.24 10.42 -12.90
N ARG A 85 9.48 10.82 -14.14
CA ARG A 85 10.37 10.12 -15.07
C ARG A 85 11.80 10.05 -14.54
#